data_AF-A0A7W7D2V2-F1
#
_entry.id   AF-A0A7W7D2V2-F1
#
_cell.length_a   1.000
_cell.length_b   1.000
_cell.length_c   1.000
_cell.angle_alpha   90.00
_cell.angle_beta   90.00
_cell.angle_gamma   90.00
#
_symmetry.space_group_name_H-M   'P 1'
#
loop_
_entity.id
_entity.type
_entity.pdbx_description
1 polymer ?
#
loop_
_entity_poly.entity_id
_entity_poly.type
_entity_poly.pdbx_seq_one_letter_code
_entity_poly.pdbx_strand_id
1 'polypeptide(L)'
;MAYIDQANLAADATFQLRLKVAMATAATQIAGEAKAQMSDAVYAKRQALAADVLRQPAKWVESFAWAVTSNAAITAASLDSDIQFTVNSMWSDIAGVTGTD
;
A
#
# COMPACT_ATOMS: atom_id res chain seq x y z
N MET A 1 -16.22 8.22 7.43
CA MET A 1 -16.59 6.83 7.78
C MET A 1 -16.26 6.60 9.25
N ALA A 2 -17.09 5.88 10.01
CA ALA A 2 -16.75 5.59 11.42
C ALA A 2 -15.61 4.55 11.48
N TYR A 3 -14.86 4.49 12.59
CA TYR A 3 -13.75 3.53 12.72
C TYR A 3 -14.19 2.07 12.61
N ILE A 4 -15.39 1.75 13.07
CA ILE A 4 -15.98 0.41 12.91
C ILE A 4 -16.20 0.08 11.43
N ASP A 5 -16.67 1.04 10.64
CA ASP A 5 -16.87 0.84 9.20
C ASP A 5 -15.53 0.66 8.46
N GLN A 6 -14.48 1.39 8.88
CA GLN A 6 -13.12 1.19 8.37
C GLN A 6 -12.58 -0.21 8.68
N ALA A 7 -12.77 -0.68 9.92
CA ALA A 7 -12.39 -2.02 10.32
C ALA A 7 -13.13 -3.10 9.53
N ASN A 8 -14.45 -2.93 9.34
CA ASN A 8 -15.27 -3.84 8.57
C ASN A 8 -14.82 -3.90 7.09
N LEU A 9 -14.50 -2.75 6.49
CA LEU A 9 -13.97 -2.70 5.13
C LEU A 9 -12.58 -3.34 5.03
N ALA A 10 -11.70 -3.12 6.01
CA ALA A 10 -10.36 -3.72 6.02
C ALA A 10 -10.41 -5.25 6.13
N ALA A 11 -11.43 -5.79 6.81
CA ALA A 11 -11.69 -7.22 6.94
C ALA A 11 -12.47 -7.83 5.77
N ASP A 12 -13.02 -7.02 4.85
CA ASP A 12 -13.81 -7.53 3.73
C ASP A 12 -12.95 -8.28 2.72
N ALA A 13 -13.34 -9.51 2.40
CA ALA A 13 -12.57 -10.40 1.53
C ALA A 13 -12.48 -9.88 0.09
N THR A 14 -13.53 -9.23 -0.43
CA THR A 14 -13.54 -8.68 -1.79
C THR A 14 -12.59 -7.48 -1.87
N PHE A 15 -12.64 -6.60 -0.88
CA PHE A 15 -11.73 -5.46 -0.76
C PHE A 15 -10.28 -5.90 -0.62
N GLN A 16 -10.00 -6.93 0.19
CA GLN A 16 -8.66 -7.50 0.32
C GLN A 16 -8.11 -8.10 -0.98
N LEU A 17 -8.96 -8.72 -1.81
CA LEU A 17 -8.55 -9.20 -3.14
C LEU A 17 -8.16 -8.03 -4.07
N ARG A 18 -8.95 -6.95 -4.07
CA ARG A 18 -8.67 -5.74 -4.85
C ARG A 18 -7.35 -5.09 -4.40
N LEU A 19 -7.15 -4.99 -3.08
CA LEU A 19 -5.91 -4.51 -2.49
C LEU A 19 -4.71 -5.36 -2.89
N LYS A 20 -4.84 -6.69 -2.87
CA LYS A 20 -3.73 -7.58 -3.26
C LYS A 20 -3.26 -7.31 -4.69
N VAL A 21 -4.17 -7.04 -5.61
CA VAL A 21 -3.85 -6.64 -6.99
C VAL A 21 -3.20 -5.26 -7.04
N ALA A 22 -3.75 -4.28 -6.31
CA ALA A 22 -3.21 -2.93 -6.26
C ALA A 22 -1.79 -2.89 -5.65
N MET A 23 -1.55 -3.68 -4.60
CA MET A 23 -0.25 -3.85 -3.96
C MET A 23 0.78 -4.47 -4.91
N ALA A 24 0.42 -5.51 -5.65
CA ALA A 24 1.33 -6.13 -6.62
C ALA A 24 1.68 -5.17 -7.77
N THR A 25 0.69 -4.39 -8.22
CA THR A 25 0.87 -3.33 -9.22
C THR A 25 1.81 -2.24 -8.70
N ALA A 26 1.57 -1.74 -7.48
CA ALA A 26 2.43 -0.78 -6.82
C ALA A 26 3.85 -1.32 -6.67
N ALA A 27 4.01 -2.54 -6.13
CA ALA A 27 5.31 -3.17 -5.94
C ALA A 27 6.11 -3.27 -7.25
N THR A 28 5.44 -3.59 -8.36
CA THR A 28 6.07 -3.64 -9.69
C THR A 28 6.54 -2.26 -10.15
N GLN A 29 5.74 -1.22 -9.92
CA GLN A 29 6.11 0.16 -10.24
C GLN A 29 7.31 0.62 -9.40
N ILE A 30 7.27 0.35 -8.09
CA ILE A 30 8.36 0.67 -7.15
C ILE A 30 9.64 -0.05 -7.54
N ALA A 31 9.56 -1.34 -7.89
CA ALA A 31 10.72 -2.13 -8.32
C ALA A 31 11.41 -1.54 -9.58
N GLY A 32 10.69 -0.75 -10.38
CA GLY A 32 11.22 -0.05 -11.55
C GLY A 32 11.68 1.40 -11.29
N GLU A 33 11.56 1.92 -10.06
CA GLU A 33 11.95 3.30 -9.75
C GLU A 33 13.46 3.54 -9.94
N ALA A 34 13.82 4.71 -10.48
CA ALA A 34 15.23 5.09 -10.60
C ALA A 34 15.74 5.68 -9.28
N LYS A 35 16.86 5.16 -8.77
CA LYS A 35 17.51 5.63 -7.54
C LYS A 35 17.80 7.14 -7.54
N ALA A 36 18.12 7.73 -8.70
CA ALA A 36 18.54 9.12 -8.83
C ALA A 36 17.54 10.17 -8.28
N GLN A 37 16.28 9.77 -8.00
CA GLN A 37 15.23 10.66 -7.52
C GLN A 37 15.05 10.65 -5.99
N MET A 38 15.83 9.87 -5.24
CA MET A 38 15.67 9.75 -3.79
C MET A 38 16.98 9.34 -3.11
N SER A 39 17.05 9.48 -1.78
CA SER A 39 18.24 9.04 -1.03
C SER A 39 18.37 7.52 -0.98
N ASP A 40 19.58 7.05 -0.72
CA ASP A 40 19.91 5.62 -0.61
C ASP A 40 19.01 4.90 0.41
N ALA A 41 18.76 5.54 1.55
CA ALA A 41 17.93 4.99 2.61
C ALA A 41 16.47 4.86 2.20
N VAL A 42 15.91 5.89 1.55
CA VAL A 42 14.53 5.88 1.04
C VAL A 42 14.37 4.81 -0.04
N TYR A 43 15.30 4.78 -1.00
CA TYR A 43 15.29 3.81 -2.09
C TYR A 43 15.34 2.39 -1.54
N ALA A 44 16.33 2.07 -0.69
CA ALA A 44 16.51 0.73 -0.16
C ALA A 44 15.26 0.23 0.59
N LYS A 45 14.63 1.07 1.41
CA LYS A 45 13.40 0.72 2.15
C LYS A 45 12.23 0.43 1.21
N ARG A 46 11.98 1.32 0.23
CA ARG A 46 10.89 1.14 -0.74
C ARG A 46 11.09 -0.13 -1.58
N GLN A 47 12.31 -0.38 -2.04
CA GLN A 47 12.67 -1.58 -2.80
C GLN A 47 12.54 -2.86 -1.97
N ALA A 48 12.94 -2.84 -0.70
CA ALA A 48 12.83 -3.99 0.19
C ALA A 48 11.36 -4.41 0.39
N LEU A 49 10.47 -3.44 0.62
CA LEU A 49 9.03 -3.71 0.71
C LEU A 49 8.49 -4.26 -0.61
N ALA A 50 8.91 -3.70 -1.75
CA ALA A 50 8.45 -4.15 -3.07
C ALA A 50 8.82 -5.60 -3.35
N ALA A 51 10.07 -5.96 -3.07
CA ALA A 51 10.54 -7.34 -3.18
C ALA A 51 9.76 -8.30 -2.27
N ASP A 52 9.44 -7.89 -1.03
CA ASP A 52 8.70 -8.74 -0.09
C ASP A 52 7.22 -8.89 -0.46
N VAL A 53 6.56 -7.81 -0.91
CA VAL A 53 5.18 -7.84 -1.40
C VAL A 53 5.05 -8.72 -2.66
N LEU A 54 5.99 -8.65 -3.60
CA LEU A 54 5.97 -9.51 -4.80
C LEU A 54 6.19 -10.99 -4.46
N ARG A 55 6.98 -11.29 -3.42
CA ARG A 55 7.25 -12.67 -2.98
C ARG A 55 6.11 -13.25 -2.15
N GLN A 56 5.53 -12.44 -1.27
CA GLN A 56 4.57 -12.88 -0.25
C GLN A 56 3.44 -11.84 -0.08
N PRO A 57 2.60 -11.60 -1.09
CA PRO A 57 1.61 -10.55 -1.04
C PRO A 57 0.62 -10.73 0.11
N ALA A 58 0.26 -11.97 0.43
CA ALA A 58 -0.68 -12.32 1.50
C ALA A 58 -0.23 -11.83 2.89
N LYS A 59 1.08 -11.76 3.15
CA LYS A 59 1.64 -11.26 4.42
C LYS A 59 1.30 -9.79 4.69
N TRP A 60 1.13 -9.02 3.62
CA TRP A 60 1.01 -7.56 3.69
C TRP A 60 -0.40 -7.04 3.46
N VAL A 61 -1.33 -7.90 3.00
CA VAL A 61 -2.70 -7.48 2.66
C VAL A 61 -3.39 -6.80 3.85
N GLU A 62 -3.27 -7.38 5.04
CA GLU A 62 -3.91 -6.81 6.24
C GLU A 62 -3.32 -5.43 6.59
N SER A 63 -1.99 -5.28 6.57
CA SER A 63 -1.33 -4.00 6.86
C SER A 63 -1.75 -2.91 5.87
N PHE A 64 -1.77 -3.23 4.57
CA PHE A 64 -2.24 -2.30 3.54
C PHE A 64 -3.75 -2.03 3.65
N ALA A 65 -4.56 -3.02 4.06
CA ALA A 65 -5.99 -2.81 4.27
C ALA A 65 -6.24 -1.75 5.33
N TRP A 66 -5.64 -1.89 6.51
CA TRP A 66 -5.75 -0.90 7.58
C TRP A 66 -5.23 0.49 7.15
N ALA A 67 -4.09 0.55 6.46
CA ALA A 67 -3.53 1.80 5.96
C ALA A 67 -4.46 2.49 4.95
N VAL A 68 -4.98 1.75 3.98
CA VAL A 68 -5.86 2.30 2.93
C VAL A 68 -7.21 2.72 3.50
N THR A 69 -7.83 1.92 4.39
CA THR A 69 -9.13 2.27 4.98
C THR A 69 -9.05 3.41 5.98
N SER A 70 -7.85 3.75 6.47
CA SER A 70 -7.65 4.96 7.29
C SER A 70 -8.01 6.24 6.53
N ASN A 71 -7.88 6.23 5.20
CA ASN A 71 -8.40 7.28 4.33
C ASN A 71 -9.93 7.20 4.29
N ALA A 72 -10.61 8.13 4.98
CA ALA A 72 -12.06 8.16 5.09
C ALA A 72 -12.81 8.36 3.75
N ALA A 73 -12.12 8.73 2.67
CA ALA A 73 -12.67 8.78 1.31
C ALA A 73 -12.78 7.39 0.66
N ILE A 74 -12.03 6.41 1.15
CA ILE A 74 -12.10 5.03 0.65
C ILE A 74 -13.31 4.32 1.28
N THR A 75 -14.13 3.73 0.42
CA THR A 75 -15.32 2.95 0.77
C THR A 75 -15.35 1.66 -0.05
N ALA A 76 -16.29 0.77 0.24
CA ALA A 76 -16.51 -0.43 -0.57
C ALA A 76 -16.81 -0.12 -2.06
N ALA A 77 -17.41 1.05 -2.33
CA ALA A 77 -17.77 1.51 -3.68
C ALA A 77 -16.65 2.27 -4.41
N SER A 78 -15.51 2.54 -3.75
CA SER A 78 -14.38 3.23 -4.38
C SER A 78 -13.88 2.47 -5.61
N LEU A 79 -13.38 3.19 -6.61
CA LEU A 79 -12.83 2.60 -7.82
C LEU A 79 -11.49 1.93 -7.54
N ASP A 80 -11.09 0.97 -8.37
CA ASP A 80 -9.76 0.35 -8.27
C ASP A 80 -8.62 1.38 -8.43
N SER A 81 -8.86 2.44 -9.20
CA SER A 81 -7.92 3.56 -9.35
C SER A 81 -7.70 4.33 -8.05
N ASP A 82 -8.76 4.53 -7.25
CA ASP A 82 -8.67 5.24 -5.97
C ASP A 82 -7.92 4.40 -4.93
N ILE A 83 -8.18 3.09 -4.93
CA ILE A 83 -7.45 2.12 -4.12
C ILE A 83 -5.98 2.09 -4.52
N GLN A 84 -5.66 1.99 -5.82
CA GLN A 84 -4.29 2.01 -6.32
C GLN A 84 -3.55 3.29 -5.93
N PHE A 85 -4.20 4.44 -6.10
CA PHE A 85 -3.62 5.73 -5.72
C PHE A 85 -3.31 5.78 -4.22
N THR A 86 -4.24 5.30 -3.38
CA THR A 86 -4.05 5.26 -1.92
C THR A 86 -2.95 4.26 -1.51
N VAL A 87 -2.88 3.09 -2.14
CA VAL A 87 -1.79 2.13 -1.92
C VAL A 87 -0.44 2.76 -2.23
N ASN A 88 -0.33 3.48 -3.36
CA ASN A 88 0.89 4.16 -3.75
C ASN A 88 1.31 5.24 -2.73
N SER A 89 0.35 6.00 -2.19
CA SER A 89 0.65 7.04 -1.20
C SER A 89 1.11 6.45 0.15
N MET A 90 0.53 5.33 0.58
CA MET A 90 0.88 4.68 1.85
C MET A 90 2.19 3.89 1.80
N TRP A 91 2.77 3.71 0.60
CA TRP A 91 3.91 2.82 0.40
C TRP A 91 5.14 3.21 1.23
N SER A 92 5.50 4.50 1.22
CA SER A 92 6.65 5.01 1.99
C SER A 92 6.45 4.84 3.49
N ASP A 93 5.23 5.10 3.98
CA ASP A 93 4.91 5.00 5.40
C ASP A 93 5.02 3.55 5.88
N ILE A 94 4.47 2.60 5.12
CA ILE A 94 4.58 1.16 5.41
C ILE A 94 6.02 0.67 5.28
N ALA A 95 6.78 1.19 4.32
CA ALA A 95 8.20 0.90 4.16
C ALA A 95 9.06 1.48 5.30
N GLY A 96 8.47 2.25 6.22
CA GLY A 96 9.19 2.88 7.34
C GLY A 96 10.15 3.97 6.87
N VAL A 97 9.83 4.64 5.77
CA VAL A 97 10.57 5.82 5.33
C VAL A 97 10.27 6.94 6.31
N THR A 98 11.26 7.29 7.13
CA THR A 98 11.20 8.42 8.06
C THR A 98 11.84 9.63 7.41
N GLY A 99 11.13 10.76 7.35
CA GLY A 99 11.64 11.98 6.75
C GLY A 99 12.71 12.63 7.63
N THR A 100 13.96 12.23 7.48
CA THR A 100 15.19 12.98 7.81
C THR A 100 16.37 12.19 7.25
N ASP A 101 16.96 12.69 6.17
CA ASP A 101 18.42 12.73 6.05
C ASP A 101 18.86 14.14 6.43
#